data_AF-A0A7Y2FGG1-F1
#
_entry.id   AF-A0A7Y2FGG1-F1
#
_cell.length_a   1.000
_cell.length_b   1.000
_cell.length_c   1.000
_cell.angle_alpha   90.00
_cell.angle_beta   90.00
_cell.angle_gamma   90.00
#
_symmetry.space_group_name_H-M   'P 1'
#
loop_
_entity.id
_entity.type
_entity.pdbx_description
1 polymer ?
#
loop_
_entity_poly.entity_id
_entity_poly.type
_entity_poly.pdbx_seq_one_letter_code
_entity_poly.pdbx_strand_id
1 'polypeptide(L)'
;MPRNRTLDWALLCLFISVLTLVAIGCEQTDPPEPDKNKAPETEITIGPEERGDAFYRVHMFWKGFDDDGLIRGYEYALGDTLQRNVEWSFTTKTDSVFVYQTADDRNQDQQRDHIFYVRSIDNEGKEDRTPSFVNFRAFTTAEPRSIVFREVAFRLLAEGDYIYAAGGENGLEIFDRSD
;
A
#
# COMPACT_ATOMS: atom_id res chain seq x y z
N MET A 1 -67.85 42.32 32.62
CA MET A 1 -67.41 41.01 32.09
C MET A 1 -66.39 40.44 33.07
N PRO A 2 -66.62 39.26 33.68
CA PRO A 2 -65.70 38.70 34.66
C PRO A 2 -64.42 38.24 33.96
N ARG A 3 -63.27 38.70 34.46
CA ARG A 3 -61.95 38.32 33.95
C ARG A 3 -61.72 36.83 34.20
N ASN A 4 -61.58 36.04 33.15
CA ASN A 4 -61.46 34.59 33.25
C ASN A 4 -60.04 34.19 33.63
N ARG A 5 -59.78 34.08 34.94
CA ARG A 5 -58.44 33.86 35.51
C ARG A 5 -57.78 32.59 34.97
N THR A 6 -58.54 31.58 34.57
CA THR A 6 -58.00 30.33 33.99
C THR A 6 -57.39 30.52 32.61
N LEU A 7 -57.90 31.47 31.81
CA LEU A 7 -57.34 31.84 30.51
C LEU A 7 -56.01 32.58 30.68
N ASP A 8 -55.89 33.44 31.69
CA ASP A 8 -54.65 34.16 32.03
C ASP A 8 -53.52 33.17 32.39
N TRP A 9 -53.82 32.14 33.21
CA TRP A 9 -52.84 31.11 33.58
C TRP A 9 -52.43 30.23 32.39
N ALA A 10 -53.37 29.87 31.52
CA ALA A 10 -53.08 29.08 30.32
C ALA A 10 -52.16 29.82 29.35
N LEU A 11 -52.38 31.12 29.15
CA LEU A 11 -51.53 31.98 28.31
C LEU A 11 -50.14 32.17 28.92
N LEU A 12 -50.03 32.30 30.24
CA LEU A 12 -48.74 32.38 30.92
C LEU A 12 -47.94 31.09 30.76
N CYS A 13 -48.56 29.92 30.96
CA CYS A 13 -47.91 28.63 30.77
C CYS A 13 -47.47 28.40 29.31
N LEU A 14 -48.29 28.82 28.33
CA LEU A 14 -47.94 28.77 26.91
C LEU A 14 -46.76 29.69 26.61
N PHE A 15 -46.74 30.90 27.17
CA PHE A 15 -45.64 31.83 26.96
C PHE A 15 -44.33 31.31 27.56
N ILE A 16 -44.37 30.71 28.75
CA ILE A 16 -43.21 30.09 29.39
C ILE A 16 -42.75 28.85 28.63
N SER A 17 -43.66 28.03 28.09
CA SER A 17 -43.28 26.86 27.28
C SER A 17 -42.62 27.26 25.97
N VAL A 18 -43.12 28.31 25.31
CA VAL A 18 -42.51 28.86 24.09
C VAL A 18 -41.13 29.46 24.40
N LEU A 19 -40.99 30.19 25.52
CA LEU A 19 -39.71 30.80 25.92
C LEU A 19 -38.65 29.73 26.24
N THR A 20 -39.06 28.63 26.89
CA THR A 20 -38.15 27.51 27.21
C THR A 20 -37.75 26.72 25.97
N LEU A 21 -38.65 26.53 25.00
CA LEU A 21 -38.32 25.88 23.72
C LEU A 21 -37.33 26.70 22.88
N VAL A 22 -37.41 28.03 22.90
CA VAL A 22 -36.47 28.91 22.18
C VAL A 22 -35.08 28.91 22.83
N ALA A 23 -34.99 28.78 24.15
CA ALA A 23 -33.72 28.81 24.88
C ALA A 23 -32.87 27.53 24.69
N ILE A 24 -33.47 26.40 24.34
CA ILE A 24 -32.76 25.12 24.19
C ILE A 24 -32.19 24.95 22.75
N GLY A 25 -32.63 25.76 21.79
CA GLY A 25 -32.30 25.59 20.37
C GLY A 25 -30.98 26.21 19.89
N CYS A 26 -30.14 26.77 20.76
CA CYS A 26 -28.88 27.39 20.37
C CYS A 26 -27.69 26.51 20.77
N GLU A 27 -27.53 25.38 20.08
CA GLU A 27 -26.28 24.62 20.13
C GLU A 27 -25.32 25.26 19.12
N GLN A 28 -24.41 26.09 19.64
CA GLN A 28 -23.35 26.68 18.83
C GLN A 28 -22.27 25.63 18.62
N THR A 29 -22.35 24.89 17.52
CA THR A 29 -21.27 24.01 17.09
C THR A 29 -20.13 24.87 16.57
N ASP A 30 -19.02 24.92 17.30
CA ASP A 30 -17.80 25.53 16.80
C ASP A 30 -17.41 24.84 15.48
N PRO A 31 -17.01 25.60 14.44
CA PRO A 31 -16.47 24.99 13.24
C PRO A 31 -15.25 24.15 13.61
N PRO A 32 -15.02 23.00 12.95
CA PRO A 32 -13.83 22.20 13.21
C PRO A 32 -12.59 23.08 13.02
N GLU A 33 -11.61 22.93 13.91
CA GLU A 33 -10.33 23.62 13.73
C GLU A 33 -9.75 23.26 12.36
N PRO A 34 -9.16 24.24 11.65
CA PRO A 34 -8.48 23.95 10.40
C PRO A 34 -7.38 22.91 10.66
N ASP A 35 -7.31 21.91 9.78
CA ASP A 35 -6.23 20.92 9.78
C ASP A 35 -4.88 21.65 9.59
N LYS A 36 -4.06 21.68 10.64
CA LYS A 36 -2.77 22.35 10.66
C LYS A 36 -1.64 21.44 10.20
N ASN A 37 -1.86 20.13 10.23
CA ASN A 37 -0.85 19.13 9.88
C ASN A 37 -0.56 19.25 8.37
N LYS A 38 0.70 19.20 7.95
CA LYS A 38 1.06 19.20 6.53
C LYS A 38 1.16 17.76 6.02
N ALA A 39 1.02 17.58 4.70
CA ALA A 39 1.24 16.26 4.14
C ALA A 39 2.75 15.98 4.09
N PRO A 40 3.18 14.73 4.32
CA PRO A 40 4.58 14.37 4.14
C PRO A 40 4.94 14.27 2.65
N GLU A 41 6.23 14.16 2.34
CA GLU A 41 6.80 14.00 0.99
C GLU A 41 7.69 12.75 0.91
N THR A 42 7.73 12.09 -0.25
CA THR A 42 8.47 10.83 -0.45
C THR A 42 9.46 10.91 -1.61
N GLU A 43 10.62 10.26 -1.46
CA GLU A 43 11.63 10.14 -2.50
C GLU A 43 12.13 8.70 -2.63
N ILE A 44 12.14 8.16 -3.85
CA ILE A 44 12.91 6.96 -4.20
C ILE A 44 14.39 7.36 -4.32
N THR A 45 15.24 6.72 -3.51
CA THR A 45 16.66 7.05 -3.42
C THR A 45 17.55 6.13 -4.25
N ILE A 46 17.17 4.86 -4.37
CA ILE A 46 17.87 3.86 -5.18
C ILE A 46 16.81 2.96 -5.84
N GLY A 47 16.96 2.77 -7.13
CA GLY A 47 16.12 1.93 -7.97
C GLY A 47 16.62 1.93 -9.42
N PRO A 48 15.86 1.33 -10.35
CA PRO A 48 16.09 1.45 -11.78
C PRO A 48 16.08 2.91 -12.24
N GLU A 49 16.73 3.18 -13.36
CA GLU A 49 16.58 4.47 -14.03
C GLU A 49 15.16 4.62 -14.58
N GLU A 50 14.65 5.85 -14.61
CA GLU A 50 13.35 6.16 -15.21
C GLU A 50 13.37 5.79 -16.70
N ARG A 51 12.45 4.89 -17.07
CA ARG A 51 12.32 4.22 -18.38
C ARG A 51 13.55 3.39 -18.77
N GLY A 52 14.36 2.99 -17.80
CA GLY A 52 15.49 2.06 -18.00
C GLY A 52 15.08 0.59 -17.94
N ASP A 53 16.07 -0.29 -18.13
CA ASP A 53 15.90 -1.74 -18.00
C ASP A 53 16.46 -2.23 -16.66
N ALA A 54 15.77 -3.16 -16.01
CA ALA A 54 16.23 -3.82 -14.80
C ALA A 54 15.92 -5.32 -14.83
N PHE A 55 16.75 -6.09 -14.14
CA PHE A 55 16.43 -7.50 -13.91
C PHE A 55 15.17 -7.63 -13.06
N TYR A 56 14.38 -8.68 -13.28
CA TYR A 56 13.05 -8.84 -12.66
C TYR A 56 13.01 -8.83 -11.12
N ARG A 57 14.17 -9.00 -10.45
CA ARG A 57 14.32 -8.87 -9.00
C ARG A 57 15.04 -7.56 -8.69
N VAL A 58 14.30 -6.55 -8.21
CA VAL A 58 14.81 -5.20 -7.99
C VAL A 58 14.78 -4.85 -6.51
N HIS A 59 15.88 -4.32 -5.98
CA HIS A 59 15.94 -3.74 -4.64
C HIS A 59 15.68 -2.24 -4.73
N MET A 60 14.57 -1.80 -4.16
CA MET A 60 14.19 -0.39 -4.10
C MET A 60 14.48 0.18 -2.71
N PHE A 61 14.90 1.44 -2.67
CA PHE A 61 15.12 2.19 -1.43
C PHE A 61 14.40 3.53 -1.52
N TRP A 62 13.79 3.96 -0.43
CA TRP A 62 13.02 5.20 -0.34
C TRP A 62 13.17 5.84 1.03
N LYS A 63 12.78 7.10 1.12
CA LYS A 63 12.72 7.87 2.36
C LYS A 63 11.53 8.82 2.31
N GLY A 64 11.00 9.16 3.47
CA GLY A 64 9.94 10.14 3.65
C GLY A 64 10.41 11.29 4.53
N PHE A 65 9.79 12.45 4.34
CA PHE A 65 10.03 13.66 5.11
C PHE A 65 8.71 14.29 5.51
N ASP A 66 8.68 14.85 6.71
CA ASP A 66 7.54 15.58 7.24
C ASP A 66 8.08 16.84 7.92
N ASP A 67 7.53 18.00 7.54
CA ASP A 67 8.02 19.31 7.94
C ASP A 67 7.59 19.68 9.37
N ASP A 68 6.49 19.11 9.84
CA ASP A 68 5.87 19.38 11.14
C ASP A 68 5.67 18.13 12.01
N GLY A 69 6.05 16.96 11.51
CA GLY A 69 5.90 15.70 12.23
C GLY A 69 6.97 14.64 11.94
N LEU A 70 6.54 13.38 12.01
CA LEU A 70 7.35 12.18 11.87
C LEU A 70 6.65 11.21 10.92
N ILE A 71 7.46 10.49 10.13
CA ILE A 71 6.95 9.40 9.31
C ILE A 71 6.62 8.18 10.18
N ARG A 72 5.35 7.76 10.15
CA ARG A 72 4.87 6.52 10.80
C ARG A 72 5.18 5.28 9.97
N GLY A 73 5.13 5.41 8.66
CA GLY A 73 5.38 4.31 7.73
C GLY A 73 5.19 4.73 6.28
N TYR A 74 5.11 3.74 5.42
CA TYR A 74 5.02 3.90 3.97
C TYR A 74 3.96 2.95 3.42
N GLU A 75 3.41 3.32 2.28
CA GLU A 75 2.70 2.41 1.41
C GLU A 75 3.41 2.34 0.08
N TYR A 76 3.55 1.13 -0.45
CA TYR A 76 4.03 0.91 -1.80
C TYR A 76 2.98 0.19 -2.63
N ALA A 77 3.05 0.35 -3.94
CA ALA A 77 2.22 -0.40 -4.87
C ALA A 77 3.01 -0.78 -6.12
N LEU A 78 2.69 -1.97 -6.65
CA LEU A 78 3.24 -2.46 -7.91
C LEU A 78 2.15 -2.26 -8.97
N GLY A 79 2.42 -1.37 -9.92
CA GLY A 79 1.57 -1.13 -11.07
C GLY A 79 2.24 -1.63 -12.34
N ASP A 80 1.43 -1.83 -13.37
CA ASP A 80 1.88 -2.44 -14.60
C ASP A 80 0.96 -1.98 -15.76
N THR A 81 1.35 -2.15 -17.04
CA THR A 81 0.56 -1.65 -18.19
C THR A 81 -0.82 -2.29 -18.39
N LEU A 82 -1.10 -3.43 -17.74
CA LEU A 82 -2.39 -4.14 -17.82
C LEU A 82 -3.27 -3.89 -16.60
N GLN A 83 -2.69 -3.53 -15.46
CA GLN A 83 -3.40 -3.34 -14.20
C GLN A 83 -3.88 -1.89 -14.03
N ARG A 84 -5.21 -1.69 -14.09
CA ARG A 84 -5.83 -0.35 -13.98
C ARG A 84 -5.89 0.21 -12.56
N ASN A 85 -5.89 -0.64 -11.54
CA ASN A 85 -5.96 -0.25 -10.13
C ASN A 85 -4.75 -0.82 -9.39
N VAL A 86 -3.98 0.06 -8.76
CA VAL A 86 -2.85 -0.33 -7.92
C VAL A 86 -3.32 -0.65 -6.50
N GLU A 87 -2.85 -1.76 -5.93
CA GLU A 87 -3.12 -2.15 -4.55
C GLU A 87 -1.96 -1.71 -3.66
N TRP A 88 -2.28 -0.91 -2.63
CA TRP A 88 -1.28 -0.38 -1.70
C TRP A 88 -1.02 -1.35 -0.56
N SER A 89 0.26 -1.55 -0.25
CA SER A 89 0.74 -2.38 0.87
C SER A 89 1.50 -1.52 1.86
N PHE A 90 1.07 -1.55 3.13
CA PHE A 90 1.73 -0.83 4.21
C PHE A 90 3.04 -1.51 4.66
N THR A 91 4.05 -0.71 4.99
CA THR A 91 5.32 -1.15 5.55
C THR A 91 5.95 -0.05 6.41
N THR A 92 6.77 -0.43 7.39
CA THR A 92 7.61 0.50 8.15
C THR A 92 9.06 0.52 7.64
N LYS A 93 9.38 -0.26 6.61
CA LYS A 93 10.73 -0.35 6.03
C LYS A 93 10.97 0.81 5.07
N THR A 94 12.24 1.14 4.88
CA THR A 94 12.74 2.13 3.90
C THR A 94 13.31 1.48 2.64
N ASP A 95 13.30 0.15 2.58
CA ASP A 95 13.77 -0.62 1.44
C ASP A 95 13.09 -1.98 1.40
N SER A 96 13.01 -2.57 0.20
CA SER A 96 12.58 -3.95 -0.01
C SER A 96 12.98 -4.44 -1.39
N VAL A 97 13.05 -5.77 -1.53
CA VAL A 97 13.26 -6.43 -2.82
C VAL A 97 11.92 -6.89 -3.38
N PHE A 98 11.62 -6.46 -4.60
CA PHE A 98 10.41 -6.81 -5.33
C PHE A 98 10.73 -7.72 -6.52
N VAL A 99 9.78 -8.59 -6.86
CA VAL A 99 9.87 -9.52 -7.98
C VAL A 99 8.75 -9.16 -8.96
N TYR A 100 9.13 -8.77 -10.18
CA TYR A 100 8.20 -8.27 -11.21
C TYR A 100 7.90 -9.34 -12.25
N GLN A 101 6.66 -9.39 -12.71
CA GLN A 101 6.23 -10.32 -13.75
C GLN A 101 6.76 -9.87 -15.13
N THR A 102 7.53 -10.71 -15.80
CA THR A 102 8.18 -10.35 -17.07
C THR A 102 7.46 -10.86 -18.32
N ALA A 103 6.50 -11.77 -18.19
CA ALA A 103 5.76 -12.33 -19.31
C ALA A 103 4.31 -12.64 -18.90
N ASP A 104 3.39 -12.50 -19.85
CA ASP A 104 2.14 -13.27 -19.82
C ASP A 104 2.38 -14.57 -20.59
N ASP A 105 1.78 -15.65 -20.11
CA ASP A 105 1.84 -17.06 -20.51
C ASP A 105 1.80 -17.39 -22.03
N ARG A 106 1.71 -16.38 -22.91
CA ARG A 106 1.49 -16.51 -24.36
C ARG A 106 2.53 -15.82 -25.24
N ASN A 107 3.42 -14.97 -24.72
CA ASN A 107 4.45 -14.28 -25.52
C ASN A 107 5.87 -14.57 -25.01
N GLN A 108 6.78 -14.84 -25.95
CA GLN A 108 8.16 -15.23 -25.69
C GLN A 108 9.07 -14.09 -25.20
N ASP A 109 8.56 -12.85 -25.21
CA ASP A 109 9.30 -11.69 -24.73
C ASP A 109 9.25 -11.69 -23.21
N GLN A 110 10.33 -12.18 -22.59
CA GLN A 110 10.56 -12.20 -21.13
C GLN A 110 10.88 -10.80 -20.59
N GLN A 111 10.13 -9.79 -21.02
CA GLN A 111 10.29 -8.40 -20.63
C GLN A 111 8.94 -7.68 -20.58
N ARG A 112 8.77 -6.77 -19.61
CA ARG A 112 7.53 -6.03 -19.42
C ARG A 112 7.76 -4.70 -18.68
N ASP A 113 6.98 -3.69 -19.04
CA ASP A 113 7.01 -2.39 -18.35
C ASP A 113 6.22 -2.45 -17.03
N HIS A 114 6.79 -1.84 -15.99
CA HIS A 114 6.27 -1.77 -14.62
C HIS A 114 6.40 -0.36 -14.07
N ILE A 115 5.56 -0.06 -13.09
CA ILE A 115 5.66 1.17 -12.31
C ILE A 115 5.69 0.79 -10.84
N PHE A 116 6.72 1.24 -10.12
CA PHE A 116 6.76 1.16 -8.66
C PHE A 116 6.30 2.49 -8.08
N TYR A 117 5.36 2.45 -7.15
CA TYR A 117 4.90 3.61 -6.39
C TYR A 117 5.27 3.46 -4.92
N VAL A 118 5.61 4.56 -4.27
CA VAL A 118 5.78 4.62 -2.81
C VAL A 118 5.33 5.99 -2.29
N ARG A 119 4.65 5.99 -1.15
CA ARG A 119 4.22 7.20 -0.43
C ARG A 119 4.43 7.02 1.07
N SER A 120 4.82 8.08 1.76
CA SER A 120 4.92 8.11 3.22
C SER A 120 3.57 8.46 3.87
N ILE A 121 3.40 7.98 5.10
CA ILE A 121 2.28 8.31 5.99
C ILE A 121 2.86 8.86 7.28
N ASP A 122 2.38 10.02 7.71
CA ASP A 122 2.84 10.69 8.93
C ASP A 122 2.25 10.06 10.23
N ASN A 123 2.64 10.60 11.37
CA ASN A 123 2.16 10.18 12.69
C ASN A 123 0.71 10.58 13.01
N GLU A 124 0.10 11.45 12.21
CA GLU A 124 -1.31 11.86 12.31
C GLU A 124 -2.22 11.13 11.30
N GLY A 125 -1.64 10.30 10.43
CA GLY A 125 -2.33 9.51 9.42
C GLY A 125 -2.51 10.21 8.07
N LYS A 126 -1.87 11.36 7.82
CA LYS A 126 -1.88 12.00 6.50
C LYS A 126 -0.87 11.33 5.59
N GLU A 127 -1.29 11.13 4.35
CA GLU A 127 -0.50 10.49 3.31
C GLU A 127 0.13 11.56 2.41
N ASP A 128 1.30 11.24 1.85
CA ASP A 128 1.88 12.00 0.75
C ASP A 128 0.91 12.01 -0.45
N ARG A 129 0.58 13.23 -0.91
CA ARG A 129 -0.37 13.48 -2.00
C ARG A 129 0.27 13.38 -3.39
N THR A 130 1.58 13.32 -3.45
CA THR A 130 2.40 13.18 -4.65
C THR A 130 3.35 11.98 -4.51
N PRO A 131 2.81 10.73 -4.50
CA PRO A 131 3.63 9.54 -4.37
C PRO A 131 4.82 9.53 -5.33
N SER A 132 5.99 9.17 -4.82
CA SER A 132 7.17 8.96 -5.64
C SER A 132 6.98 7.70 -6.48
N PHE A 133 7.43 7.72 -7.72
CA PHE A 133 7.33 6.56 -8.61
C PHE A 133 8.52 6.46 -9.56
N VAL A 134 8.74 5.25 -10.06
CA VAL A 134 9.66 4.98 -11.17
C VAL A 134 9.02 4.01 -12.15
N ASN A 135 9.07 4.36 -13.43
CA ASN A 135 8.69 3.47 -14.52
C ASN A 135 9.96 2.80 -15.07
N PHE A 136 9.95 1.49 -15.26
CA PHE A 136 11.08 0.77 -15.83
C PHE A 136 10.60 -0.52 -16.49
N ARG A 137 11.45 -1.09 -17.34
CA ARG A 137 11.22 -2.41 -17.92
C ARG A 137 11.92 -3.48 -17.11
N ALA A 138 11.14 -4.41 -16.57
CA ALA A 138 11.67 -5.61 -15.95
C ALA A 138 11.91 -6.68 -17.03
N PHE A 139 13.05 -7.34 -17.02
CA PHE A 139 13.33 -8.48 -17.90
C PHE A 139 13.96 -9.66 -17.16
N THR A 140 13.85 -10.84 -17.76
CA THR A 140 14.58 -12.04 -17.34
C THR A 140 15.11 -12.79 -18.56
N THR A 141 16.22 -13.49 -18.39
CA THR A 141 16.77 -14.42 -19.39
C THR A 141 16.43 -15.87 -19.07
N ALA A 142 15.65 -16.10 -18.00
CA ALA A 142 15.16 -17.42 -17.68
C ALA A 142 14.21 -17.88 -18.80
N GLU A 143 14.68 -18.77 -19.66
CA GLU A 143 13.80 -19.61 -20.47
C GLU A 143 12.82 -20.32 -19.52
N PRO A 144 11.53 -20.46 -19.86
CA PRO A 144 10.62 -21.27 -19.07
C PRO A 144 11.12 -22.73 -19.10
N ARG A 145 11.94 -23.12 -18.13
CA ARG A 145 12.21 -24.53 -17.85
C ARG A 145 11.06 -25.04 -17.02
N SER A 146 10.12 -25.69 -17.69
CA SER A 146 9.13 -26.55 -17.06
C SER A 146 9.86 -27.69 -16.35
N ILE A 147 10.23 -27.48 -15.09
CA ILE A 147 10.52 -28.58 -14.18
C ILE A 147 9.25 -28.76 -13.33
N VAL A 148 8.50 -29.81 -13.63
CA VAL A 148 7.37 -30.23 -12.80
C VAL A 148 7.94 -30.83 -11.53
N PHE A 149 8.16 -30.00 -10.52
CA PHE A 149 8.45 -30.50 -9.18
C PHE A 149 7.14 -30.93 -8.54
N ARG A 150 6.93 -32.24 -8.45
CA ARG A 150 5.88 -32.80 -7.59
C ARG A 150 6.41 -32.77 -6.15
N GLU A 151 6.32 -31.57 -5.55
CA GLU A 151 6.50 -31.25 -4.13
C GLU A 151 7.90 -31.35 -3.48
N VAL A 152 8.27 -30.25 -2.80
CA VAL A 152 9.27 -30.05 -1.73
C VAL A 152 10.68 -30.67 -1.85
N ALA A 153 11.69 -29.83 -2.11
CA ALA A 153 13.05 -30.04 -1.64
C ALA A 153 13.59 -28.73 -1.06
N PHE A 154 14.13 -28.74 0.18
CA PHE A 154 14.50 -27.52 0.91
C PHE A 154 15.99 -27.16 0.83
N ARG A 155 16.86 -28.07 0.37
CA ARG A 155 18.27 -27.79 0.08
C ARG A 155 18.75 -28.56 -1.15
N LEU A 156 19.46 -27.87 -2.03
CA LEU A 156 20.11 -28.42 -3.21
C LEU A 156 21.63 -28.24 -3.10
N LEU A 157 22.37 -29.29 -3.43
CA LEU A 157 23.80 -29.25 -3.70
C LEU A 157 24.02 -29.84 -5.09
N ALA A 158 24.89 -29.23 -5.89
CA ALA A 158 25.30 -29.77 -7.18
C ALA A 158 26.80 -30.06 -7.12
N GLU A 159 27.18 -31.30 -7.45
CA GLU A 159 28.58 -31.73 -7.52
C GLU A 159 28.79 -32.63 -8.74
N GLY A 160 29.59 -32.16 -9.69
CA GLY A 160 29.72 -32.80 -11.01
C GLY A 160 28.39 -32.79 -11.77
N ASP A 161 28.05 -33.93 -12.38
CA ASP A 161 26.77 -34.14 -13.06
C ASP A 161 25.64 -34.55 -12.10
N TYR A 162 25.88 -34.55 -10.78
CA TYR A 162 24.87 -34.95 -9.81
C TYR A 162 24.24 -33.77 -9.07
N ILE A 163 22.92 -33.81 -8.93
CA ILE A 163 22.15 -32.93 -8.05
C ILE A 163 21.68 -33.73 -6.84
N TYR A 164 22.06 -33.25 -5.67
CA TYR A 164 21.68 -33.77 -4.37
C TYR A 164 20.56 -32.88 -3.82
N ALA A 165 19.36 -33.44 -3.75
CA ALA A 165 18.18 -32.76 -3.21
C ALA A 165 17.84 -33.34 -1.84
N ALA A 166 18.10 -32.56 -0.79
CA ALA A 166 17.64 -32.89 0.55
C ALA A 166 16.29 -32.21 0.80
N GLY A 167 15.23 -33.02 0.95
CA GLY A 167 14.02 -32.54 1.61
C GLY A 167 12.66 -33.01 1.14
N GLY A 168 12.46 -34.32 0.96
CA GLY A 168 11.14 -34.96 0.94
C GLY A 168 11.03 -36.05 2.03
N GLU A 169 9.88 -36.72 2.14
CA GLU A 169 9.58 -37.72 3.20
C GLU A 169 10.61 -38.86 3.33
N ASN A 170 11.44 -39.10 2.30
CA ASN A 170 12.39 -40.20 2.25
C ASN A 170 13.86 -39.82 2.48
N GLY A 171 14.19 -38.53 2.62
CA GLY A 171 15.56 -38.06 2.91
C GLY A 171 16.60 -38.30 1.80
N LEU A 172 17.13 -37.20 1.25
CA LEU A 172 18.17 -37.12 0.20
C LEU A 172 17.90 -37.92 -1.10
N GLU A 173 17.46 -37.21 -2.13
CA GLU A 173 17.36 -37.72 -3.51
C GLU A 173 18.58 -37.27 -4.32
N ILE A 174 19.09 -38.15 -5.19
CA ILE A 174 20.25 -37.88 -6.05
C ILE A 174 19.82 -38.07 -7.50
N PHE A 175 20.06 -37.05 -8.32
CA PHE A 175 19.70 -37.04 -9.74
C PHE A 175 20.96 -36.92 -10.58
N ASP A 176 21.09 -37.77 -11.60
CA ASP A 176 22.13 -37.68 -12.63
C ASP A 176 21.66 -36.74 -13.75
N ARG A 177 22.51 -35.80 -14.15
CA ARG A 177 22.23 -34.78 -15.16
C ARG A 177 22.65 -35.23 -16.56
N SER A 178 23.22 -36.42 -16.72
CA SER A 178 23.62 -36.93 -18.03
C SER A 178 22.48 -37.48 -18.90
N ASP A 179 21.26 -37.61 -18.37
CA ASP A 179 20.07 -38.16 -19.07
C ASP A 179 19.03 -37.10 -19.45
#